data_AF-A0A1R3GT57-F1
#
_entry.id   AF-A0A1R3GT57-F1
#
_cell.length_a   1.000
_cell.length_b   1.000
_cell.length_c   1.000
_cell.angle_alpha   90.00
_cell.angle_beta   90.00
_cell.angle_gamma   90.00
#
_symmetry.space_group_name_H-M   'P 1'
#
loop_
_entity.id
_entity.type
_entity.pdbx_description
1 polymer ?
#
loop_
_entity_poly.entity_id
_entity_poly.type
_entity_poly.pdbx_seq_one_letter_code
_entity_poly.pdbx_strand_id
1 'polypeptide(L)'
;MLDINLFREEKGNDPNLVRESQRRRFADVGIVDKIISLDKRWRRCQYELDHLRNRKELNEIRTEIAQLKLKNNAMVRQWGQKRMESNLKNHVKRVNLLRLADTETGPKVAGRRGIFRTHQFEKVEQFCITSPNDSWEMFEEMIKNSEEFYQELKIPYRVVSVVSGKLNDAAAKKYDLEVWFPASKTYRELVSCSNCTDYQSRRLEIKSNGQYVHMLNSTLTATERTMCCILENYQTENGVEIPEVLLPYMDGVTFLPF
;
A
#
# COMPACT_ATOMS: atom_id res chain seq x y z
N MET A 1 -20.89 26.33 3.22
CA MET A 1 -21.68 25.28 3.91
C MET A 1 -21.29 25.36 5.38
N LEU A 2 -22.26 25.46 6.30
CA LEU A 2 -21.97 25.51 7.75
C LEU A 2 -21.57 24.11 8.24
N ASP A 3 -20.77 24.04 9.32
CA ASP A 3 -20.46 22.76 9.98
C ASP A 3 -21.75 22.17 10.57
N ILE A 4 -22.03 20.91 10.23
CA ILE A 4 -23.19 20.15 10.71
C ILE A 4 -23.19 19.99 12.24
N ASN A 5 -22.03 20.06 12.91
CA ASN A 5 -21.96 19.98 14.36
C ASN A 5 -22.67 21.14 15.06
N LEU A 6 -22.76 22.32 14.41
CA LEU A 6 -23.51 23.47 14.94
C LEU A 6 -25.00 23.21 15.11
N PHE A 7 -25.53 22.17 14.46
CA PHE A 7 -26.93 21.76 14.52
C PHE A 7 -27.17 20.63 15.56
N ARG A 8 -26.14 20.19 16.29
CA ARG A 8 -26.19 19.01 17.17
C ARG A 8 -26.10 19.40 18.64
N GLU A 9 -27.25 19.42 19.31
CA GLU A 9 -27.37 19.68 20.75
C GLU A 9 -26.65 18.62 21.58
N GLU A 10 -26.71 17.35 21.17
CA GLU A 10 -26.07 16.25 21.89
C GLU A 10 -24.53 16.30 21.88
N LYS A 11 -23.93 17.15 21.03
CA LYS A 11 -22.49 17.43 21.01
C LYS A 11 -22.12 18.71 21.77
N GLY A 12 -23.08 19.30 22.51
CA GLY A 12 -22.87 20.53 23.29
C GLY A 12 -22.98 21.82 22.48
N ASN A 13 -23.56 21.79 21.27
CA ASN A 13 -23.77 22.98 20.44
C ASN A 13 -25.19 23.53 20.56
N ASP A 14 -25.39 24.80 20.25
CA ASP A 14 -26.71 25.45 20.27
C ASP A 14 -27.19 25.81 18.85
N PRO A 15 -28.15 25.05 18.28
CA PRO A 15 -28.71 25.35 16.97
C PRO A 15 -29.47 26.67 16.90
N ASN A 16 -29.83 27.28 18.04
CA ASN A 16 -30.47 28.60 18.05
C ASN A 16 -29.56 29.70 17.53
N LEU A 17 -28.24 29.56 17.66
CA LEU A 17 -27.28 30.47 17.04
C LEU A 17 -27.40 30.45 15.51
N VAL A 18 -27.69 29.28 14.93
CA VAL A 18 -27.94 29.13 13.49
C VAL A 18 -29.31 29.69 13.12
N ARG A 19 -30.36 29.44 13.93
CA ARG A 19 -31.69 30.03 13.73
C ARG A 19 -31.63 31.56 13.74
N GLU A 20 -30.87 32.14 14.66
CA GLU A 20 -30.69 33.58 14.78
C GLU A 20 -29.92 34.17 13.59
N SER A 21 -28.88 33.48 13.11
CA SER A 21 -28.20 33.84 11.86
C SER A 21 -29.15 33.86 10.66
N GLN A 22 -30.07 32.88 10.55
CA GLN A 22 -31.08 32.84 9.49
C GLN A 22 -32.07 34.02 9.59
N ARG A 23 -32.53 34.37 10.80
CA ARG A 23 -33.41 35.52 11.03
C ARG A 23 -32.75 36.84 10.59
N ARG A 24 -31.49 37.07 10.97
CA ARG A 24 -30.72 38.26 10.57
C ARG A 24 -30.50 38.36 9.06
N ARG A 25 -30.58 37.23 8.36
CA ARG A 25 -30.46 37.13 6.90
C ARG A 25 -31.80 37.19 6.18
N PHE A 26 -32.91 37.42 6.90
CA PHE A 26 -34.27 37.38 6.36
C PHE A 26 -34.58 36.07 5.62
N ALA A 27 -33.98 34.96 6.07
CA ALA A 27 -34.12 33.64 5.48
C ALA A 27 -35.05 32.75 6.33
N ASP A 28 -35.57 31.69 5.71
CA ASP A 28 -36.39 30.70 6.42
C ASP A 28 -35.59 30.06 7.55
N VAL A 29 -36.18 30.05 8.75
CA VAL A 29 -35.64 29.44 9.96
C VAL A 29 -36.02 27.96 10.04
N GLY A 30 -37.15 27.57 9.44
CA GLY A 30 -37.63 26.18 9.42
C GLY A 30 -36.67 25.21 8.73
N ILE A 31 -35.78 25.72 7.87
CA ILE A 31 -34.68 24.95 7.28
C ILE A 31 -33.75 24.33 8.33
N VAL A 32 -33.56 24.97 9.50
CA VAL A 32 -32.71 24.47 10.58
C VAL A 32 -33.28 23.18 11.16
N ASP A 33 -34.59 23.14 11.42
CA ASP A 33 -35.26 21.96 11.95
C ASP A 33 -35.30 20.83 10.92
N LYS A 34 -35.49 21.18 9.64
CA LYS A 34 -35.37 20.21 8.54
C LYS A 34 -33.98 19.60 8.46
N ILE A 35 -32.92 20.40 8.59
CA ILE A 35 -31.52 19.91 8.61
C ILE A 35 -31.28 18.98 9.81
N ILE A 36 -31.74 19.36 11.02
CA ILE A 36 -31.64 18.52 12.22
C ILE A 36 -32.34 17.18 12.00
N SER A 37 -33.54 17.17 11.42
CA SER A 37 -34.30 15.95 11.13
C SER A 37 -33.57 15.02 10.15
N LEU A 38 -32.98 15.59 9.08
CA LEU A 38 -32.25 14.83 8.07
C LEU A 38 -30.92 14.30 8.61
N ASP A 39 -30.20 15.07 9.43
CA ASP A 39 -28.97 14.62 10.10
C ASP A 39 -29.25 13.46 11.06
N LYS A 40 -30.32 13.53 11.85
CA LYS A 40 -30.75 12.43 12.74
C LYS A 40 -31.07 11.16 11.94
N ARG A 41 -31.80 11.29 10.84
CA ARG A 41 -32.12 10.16 9.95
C ARG A 41 -30.85 9.58 9.32
N TRP A 42 -29.96 10.43 8.80
CA TRP A 42 -28.69 10.01 8.21
C TRP A 42 -27.83 9.25 9.21
N ARG A 43 -27.68 9.75 10.45
CA ARG A 43 -26.93 9.06 11.51
C ARG A 43 -27.54 7.74 11.93
N ARG A 44 -28.87 7.65 11.99
CA ARG A 44 -29.56 6.37 12.24
C ARG A 44 -29.25 5.36 11.15
N CYS A 45 -29.37 5.75 9.89
CA CYS A 45 -29.05 4.88 8.76
C CYS A 45 -27.55 4.50 8.74
N GLN A 46 -26.64 5.41 9.11
CA GLN A 46 -25.22 5.09 9.27
C GLN A 46 -24.98 4.07 10.39
N TYR A 47 -25.62 4.25 11.55
CA TYR A 47 -25.52 3.31 12.67
C TYR A 47 -26.06 1.92 12.30
N GLU A 48 -27.21 1.84 11.64
CA GLU A 48 -27.77 0.58 11.14
C GLU A 48 -26.84 -0.09 10.12
N LEU A 49 -26.28 0.69 9.20
CA LEU A 49 -25.30 0.22 8.22
C LEU A 49 -24.05 -0.34 8.90
N ASP A 50 -23.50 0.37 9.88
CA ASP A 50 -22.31 -0.06 10.62
C ASP A 50 -22.60 -1.30 11.48
N HIS A 51 -23.78 -1.37 12.10
CA HIS A 51 -24.24 -2.56 12.81
C HIS A 51 -24.34 -3.78 11.86
N LEU A 52 -24.92 -3.60 10.68
CA LEU A 52 -25.00 -4.64 9.66
C LEU A 52 -23.63 -5.05 9.13
N ARG A 53 -22.71 -4.09 8.95
CA ARG A 53 -21.31 -4.33 8.54
C ARG A 53 -20.50 -5.06 9.59
N ASN A 54 -20.78 -4.82 10.88
CA ASN A 54 -20.05 -5.40 12.02
C ASN A 54 -20.63 -6.72 12.52
N ARG A 55 -21.63 -7.30 11.83
CA ARG A 55 -22.11 -8.64 12.16
C ARG A 55 -20.96 -9.64 12.08
N LYS A 56 -20.77 -10.39 13.17
CA LYS A 56 -19.67 -11.34 13.34
C LYS A 56 -19.59 -12.34 12.18
N GLU A 57 -20.73 -12.88 11.76
CA GLU A 57 -20.86 -13.80 10.62
C GLU A 57 -20.39 -13.16 9.29
N LEU A 58 -20.74 -11.90 9.02
CA LEU A 58 -20.29 -11.18 7.82
C LEU A 58 -18.78 -10.93 7.84
N ASN A 59 -18.21 -10.64 9.00
CA ASN A 59 -16.78 -10.42 9.17
C ASN A 59 -15.99 -11.74 9.08
N GLU A 60 -16.51 -12.84 9.62
CA GLU A 60 -15.94 -14.18 9.49
C GLU A 60 -15.94 -14.64 8.03
N ILE A 61 -17.09 -14.55 7.34
CA ILE A 61 -17.22 -14.87 5.91
C ILE A 61 -16.33 -13.96 5.07
N ARG A 62 -16.25 -12.65 5.35
CA ARG A 62 -15.32 -11.73 4.65
C ARG A 62 -13.86 -12.12 4.86
N THR A 63 -13.50 -12.54 6.07
CA THR A 63 -12.14 -12.98 6.40
C THR A 63 -11.81 -14.27 5.66
N GLU A 64 -12.74 -15.22 5.62
CA GLU A 64 -12.60 -16.47 4.88
C GLU A 64 -12.51 -16.24 3.37
N ILE A 65 -13.39 -15.40 2.80
CA ILE A 65 -13.31 -14.95 1.40
C ILE A 65 -11.97 -14.26 1.12
N ALA A 66 -11.50 -13.40 2.03
CA ALA A 66 -10.20 -12.75 1.88
C ALA A 66 -9.05 -13.76 1.89
N GLN A 67 -9.10 -14.78 2.75
CA GLN A 67 -8.12 -15.88 2.81
C GLN A 67 -8.15 -16.77 1.56
N LEU A 68 -9.33 -17.11 1.04
CA LEU A 68 -9.48 -17.86 -0.21
C LEU A 68 -8.98 -17.03 -1.40
N LYS A 69 -9.27 -15.73 -1.44
CA LYS A 69 -8.70 -14.78 -2.42
C LYS A 69 -7.18 -14.59 -2.25
N LEU A 70 -6.60 -14.84 -1.08
CA LEU A 70 -5.14 -14.82 -0.85
C LEU A 70 -4.44 -16.05 -1.43
N LYS A 71 -5.12 -17.18 -1.55
CA LYS A 71 -4.55 -18.41 -2.10
C LYS A 71 -4.58 -18.50 -3.63
N ASN A 72 -5.17 -17.52 -4.31
CA ASN A 72 -5.58 -17.68 -5.71
C ASN A 72 -4.88 -16.72 -6.70
N ASN A 73 -3.87 -15.95 -6.27
CA ASN A 73 -3.04 -15.22 -7.23
C ASN A 73 -2.29 -16.23 -8.10
N ALA A 74 -2.40 -16.08 -9.42
CA ALA A 74 -1.75 -16.99 -10.37
C ALA A 74 -0.26 -16.64 -10.44
N MET A 75 0.62 -17.59 -10.14
CA MET A 75 2.04 -17.42 -10.35
C MET A 75 2.33 -17.35 -11.84
N VAL A 76 2.96 -16.27 -12.28
CA VAL A 76 3.29 -16.03 -13.70
C VAL A 76 4.73 -16.46 -13.96
N ARG A 77 5.65 -16.02 -13.10
CA ARG A 77 7.09 -16.25 -13.22
C ARG A 77 7.73 -16.43 -11.84
N GLN A 78 8.90 -17.06 -11.79
CA GLN A 78 9.73 -17.16 -10.60
C GLN A 78 11.21 -17.13 -10.99
N TRP A 79 12.07 -16.62 -10.12
CA TRP A 79 13.49 -16.52 -10.36
C TRP A 79 14.31 -16.63 -9.08
N GLY A 80 15.54 -17.14 -9.21
CA GLY A 80 16.53 -17.20 -8.14
C GLY A 80 16.44 -18.43 -7.23
N GLN A 81 17.55 -18.75 -6.56
CA GLN A 81 17.63 -19.86 -5.61
C GLN A 81 17.37 -19.38 -4.18
N LYS A 82 16.36 -19.95 -3.52
CA LYS A 82 15.98 -19.61 -2.15
C LYS A 82 16.99 -20.14 -1.13
N ARG A 83 17.34 -19.30 -0.16
CA ARG A 83 17.96 -19.72 1.12
C ARG A 83 16.92 -20.39 2.02
N MET A 84 17.25 -21.55 2.57
CA MET A 84 16.32 -22.45 3.29
C MET A 84 16.85 -22.91 4.66
N GLU A 85 18.03 -22.43 5.06
CA GLU A 85 18.68 -22.77 6.32
C GLU A 85 17.79 -22.43 7.53
N SER A 86 17.83 -23.26 8.58
CA SER A 86 16.92 -23.13 9.73
C SER A 86 17.26 -21.99 10.69
N ASN A 87 18.53 -21.57 10.75
CA ASN A 87 19.04 -20.67 11.78
C ASN A 87 19.12 -19.19 11.36
N LEU A 88 18.54 -18.84 10.21
CA LEU A 88 18.55 -17.47 9.68
C LEU A 88 17.73 -16.53 10.56
N LYS A 89 18.30 -15.38 10.88
CA LYS A 89 17.63 -14.34 11.67
C LYS A 89 16.79 -13.48 10.74
N ASN A 90 15.65 -13.01 11.23
CA ASN A 90 14.81 -12.08 10.49
C ASN A 90 15.40 -10.67 10.46
N HIS A 91 14.90 -9.84 9.55
CA HIS A 91 15.31 -8.44 9.39
C HIS A 91 15.21 -7.64 10.69
N VAL A 92 14.22 -7.88 11.55
CA VAL A 92 14.08 -7.16 12.83
C VAL A 92 15.29 -7.40 13.73
N LYS A 93 15.73 -8.65 13.85
CA LYS A 93 16.95 -8.99 14.61
C LYS A 93 18.19 -8.38 13.98
N ARG A 94 18.29 -8.38 12.64
CA ARG A 94 19.45 -7.81 11.92
C ARG A 94 19.53 -6.29 12.06
N VAL A 95 18.40 -5.59 11.93
CA VAL A 95 18.27 -4.14 12.18
C VAL A 95 18.73 -3.78 13.59
N ASN A 96 18.36 -4.58 14.60
CA ASN A 96 18.79 -4.34 15.98
C ASN A 96 20.30 -4.53 16.15
N LEU A 97 20.86 -5.65 15.66
CA LEU A 97 22.29 -5.93 15.76
C LEU A 97 23.13 -4.82 15.10
N LEU A 98 22.72 -4.38 13.91
CA LEU A 98 23.39 -3.30 13.17
C LEU A 98 23.05 -1.89 13.68
N ARG A 99 22.21 -1.76 14.71
CA ARG A 99 21.75 -0.48 15.28
C ARG A 99 21.18 0.49 14.24
N LEU A 100 20.50 -0.03 13.21
CA LEU A 100 19.96 0.76 12.10
C LEU A 100 18.71 1.56 12.50
N ALA A 101 17.97 1.09 13.51
CA ALA A 101 16.79 1.77 14.02
C ALA A 101 16.54 1.40 15.49
N ASP A 102 15.85 2.27 16.22
CA ASP A 102 15.40 1.98 17.58
C ASP A 102 14.35 0.86 17.57
N THR A 103 14.75 -0.31 18.06
CA THR A 103 13.88 -1.49 18.15
C THR A 103 13.18 -1.65 19.49
N GLU A 104 13.37 -0.73 20.45
CA GLU A 104 12.66 -0.72 21.74
C GLU A 104 11.46 0.24 21.72
N THR A 105 11.65 1.47 21.26
CA THR A 105 10.58 2.48 21.19
C THR A 105 9.82 2.43 19.87
N GLY A 106 10.52 2.18 18.75
CA GLY A 106 9.96 2.10 17.40
C GLY A 106 8.74 1.17 17.28
N PRO A 107 8.74 -0.02 17.88
CA PRO A 107 7.59 -0.91 17.84
C PRO A 107 6.32 -0.38 18.49
N LYS A 108 6.43 0.54 19.44
CA LYS A 108 5.27 1.17 20.10
C LYS A 108 4.54 2.14 19.17
N VAL A 109 5.21 2.64 18.14
CA VAL A 109 4.70 3.67 17.22
C VAL A 109 4.43 3.11 15.81
N ALA A 110 5.34 2.29 15.28
CA ALA A 110 5.29 1.75 13.91
C ALA A 110 4.93 0.26 13.85
N GLY A 111 4.86 -0.43 15.00
CA GLY A 111 4.59 -1.86 15.09
C GLY A 111 5.85 -2.73 15.11
N ARG A 112 5.70 -4.01 15.49
CA ARG A 112 6.81 -4.93 15.81
C ARG A 112 7.57 -5.52 14.60
N ARG A 113 7.53 -4.87 13.43
CA ARG A 113 8.15 -5.37 12.19
C ARG A 113 9.42 -4.61 11.78
N GLY A 114 10.07 -3.94 12.73
CA GLY A 114 11.27 -3.13 12.45
C GLY A 114 10.97 -2.09 11.36
N ILE A 115 11.88 -1.95 10.39
CA ILE A 115 11.73 -1.01 9.28
C ILE A 115 10.87 -1.56 8.10
N PHE A 116 10.32 -2.78 8.19
CA PHE A 116 9.53 -3.37 7.09
C PHE A 116 8.16 -2.70 6.91
N ARG A 117 7.59 -2.18 8.00
CA ARG A 117 6.32 -1.43 7.99
C ARG A 117 6.49 -0.22 8.91
N THR A 118 6.66 0.94 8.30
CA THR A 118 6.87 2.23 8.95
C THR A 118 5.83 3.24 8.44
N HIS A 119 5.68 4.35 9.17
CA HIS A 119 4.83 5.47 8.74
C HIS A 119 5.49 6.34 7.67
N GLN A 120 6.83 6.39 7.67
CA GLN A 120 7.64 7.06 6.68
C GLN A 120 8.57 6.03 6.04
N PHE A 121 8.64 6.06 4.71
CA PHE A 121 9.59 5.28 3.93
C PHE A 121 9.85 5.94 2.58
N GLU A 122 10.99 5.65 1.97
CA GLU A 122 11.31 6.14 0.62
C GLU A 122 10.93 5.12 -0.46
N LYS A 123 10.62 5.64 -1.65
CA LYS A 123 10.19 4.84 -2.79
C LYS A 123 10.69 5.42 -4.09
N VAL A 124 11.27 4.56 -4.93
CA VAL A 124 11.52 4.84 -6.35
C VAL A 124 10.38 4.21 -7.15
N GLU A 125 9.69 5.04 -7.94
CA GLU A 125 8.48 4.68 -8.67
C GLU A 125 8.69 4.86 -10.18
N GLN A 126 8.27 3.86 -10.95
CA GLN A 126 8.05 3.99 -12.38
C GLN A 126 6.62 4.52 -12.61
N PHE A 127 6.47 5.58 -13.38
CA PHE A 127 5.18 6.11 -13.79
C PHE A 127 5.20 6.39 -15.29
N CYS A 128 4.32 5.75 -16.04
CA CYS A 128 4.31 5.82 -17.49
C CYS A 128 2.96 6.31 -18.00
N ILE A 129 3.01 7.21 -18.98
CA ILE A 129 1.84 7.67 -19.73
C ILE A 129 2.04 7.22 -21.17
N THR A 130 1.06 6.49 -21.71
CA THR A 130 1.16 5.86 -23.03
C THR A 130 -0.07 6.15 -23.88
N SER A 131 0.04 5.90 -25.19
CA SER A 131 -1.15 5.75 -26.02
C SER A 131 -1.94 4.50 -25.57
N PRO A 132 -3.25 4.42 -25.85
CA PRO A 132 -4.04 3.22 -25.53
C PRO A 132 -3.46 1.93 -26.11
N ASN A 133 -2.86 2.00 -27.31
CA ASN A 133 -2.32 0.85 -28.03
C ASN A 133 -1.03 0.30 -27.40
N ASP A 134 -0.20 1.15 -26.80
CA ASP A 134 1.12 0.76 -26.31
C ASP A 134 1.10 0.34 -24.83
N SER A 135 0.01 0.63 -24.12
CA SER A 135 -0.07 0.49 -22.67
C SER A 135 0.20 -0.92 -22.14
N TRP A 136 -0.18 -1.96 -22.89
CA TRP A 136 0.03 -3.35 -22.46
C TRP A 136 1.47 -3.83 -22.67
N GLU A 137 2.14 -3.32 -23.70
CA GLU A 137 3.57 -3.55 -23.89
C GLU A 137 4.36 -2.86 -22.79
N MET A 138 4.05 -1.58 -22.51
CA MET A 138 4.64 -0.83 -21.40
C MET A 138 4.39 -1.51 -20.03
N PHE A 139 3.22 -2.12 -19.82
CA PHE A 139 2.95 -2.86 -18.58
C PHE A 139 3.93 -4.04 -18.38
N GLU A 140 4.21 -4.82 -19.43
CA GLU A 140 5.18 -5.91 -19.37
C GLU A 140 6.63 -5.38 -19.30
N GLU A 141 6.95 -4.24 -19.93
CA GLU A 141 8.24 -3.56 -19.78
C GLU A 141 8.48 -3.10 -18.34
N MET A 142 7.52 -2.41 -17.72
CA MET A 142 7.66 -1.89 -16.35
C MET A 142 7.86 -2.99 -15.32
N ILE A 143 7.16 -4.13 -15.45
CA ILE A 143 7.40 -5.27 -14.55
C ILE A 143 8.75 -5.93 -14.85
N LYS A 144 9.19 -5.99 -16.12
CA LYS A 144 10.51 -6.49 -16.50
C LYS A 144 11.63 -5.65 -15.89
N ASN A 145 11.50 -4.32 -15.90
CA ASN A 145 12.45 -3.41 -15.24
C ASN A 145 12.55 -3.71 -13.73
N SER A 146 11.42 -3.94 -13.07
CA SER A 146 11.40 -4.34 -11.65
C SER A 146 12.02 -5.73 -11.44
N GLU A 147 11.76 -6.69 -12.33
CA GLU A 147 12.38 -8.02 -12.31
C GLU A 147 13.91 -7.92 -12.41
N GLU A 148 14.42 -7.23 -13.44
CA GLU A 148 15.85 -7.02 -13.67
C GLU A 148 16.55 -6.36 -12.47
N PHE A 149 15.91 -5.36 -11.86
CA PHE A 149 16.40 -4.72 -10.63
C PHE A 149 16.61 -5.72 -9.47
N TYR A 150 15.65 -6.62 -9.21
CA TYR A 150 15.80 -7.64 -8.17
C TYR A 150 16.75 -8.79 -8.58
N GLN A 151 16.90 -9.05 -9.88
CA GLN A 151 17.90 -9.99 -10.40
C GLN A 151 19.33 -9.48 -10.18
N GLU A 152 19.57 -8.20 -10.42
CA GLU A 152 20.85 -7.52 -10.15
C GLU A 152 21.21 -7.57 -8.66
N LEU A 153 20.21 -7.40 -7.78
CA LEU A 153 20.38 -7.61 -6.35
C LEU A 153 20.53 -9.09 -5.94
N LYS A 154 20.45 -10.04 -6.89
CA LYS A 154 20.50 -11.50 -6.69
C LYS A 154 19.52 -12.00 -5.63
N ILE A 155 18.33 -11.41 -5.58
CA ILE A 155 17.29 -11.73 -4.59
C ILE A 155 16.21 -12.61 -5.25
N PRO A 156 15.91 -13.81 -4.71
CA PRO A 156 14.87 -14.68 -5.27
C PRO A 156 13.48 -14.06 -5.15
N TYR A 157 12.68 -14.17 -6.21
CA TYR A 157 11.33 -13.61 -6.26
C TYR A 157 10.36 -14.48 -7.07
N ARG A 158 9.09 -14.14 -6.98
CA ARG A 158 8.03 -14.59 -7.89
C ARG A 158 7.18 -13.42 -8.33
N VAL A 159 6.69 -13.48 -9.57
CA VAL A 159 5.67 -12.56 -10.08
C VAL A 159 4.33 -13.27 -10.04
N VAL A 160 3.33 -12.62 -9.46
CA VAL A 160 1.98 -13.15 -9.36
C VAL A 160 0.97 -12.18 -9.96
N SER A 161 -0.01 -12.71 -10.69
CA SER A 161 -1.15 -11.95 -11.17
C SER A 161 -2.19 -11.84 -10.07
N VAL A 162 -2.54 -10.61 -9.73
CA VAL A 162 -3.52 -10.32 -8.69
C VAL A 162 -4.91 -10.68 -9.19
N VAL A 163 -5.66 -11.43 -8.40
CA VAL A 163 -7.05 -11.79 -8.74
C VAL A 163 -7.95 -10.57 -8.84
N SER A 164 -8.90 -10.60 -9.77
CA SER A 164 -9.83 -9.49 -10.05
C SER A 164 -10.49 -8.91 -8.80
N GLY A 165 -10.92 -9.77 -7.86
CA GLY A 165 -11.58 -9.36 -6.62
C GLY A 165 -10.67 -8.68 -5.57
N LYS A 166 -9.42 -8.37 -5.91
CA LYS A 166 -8.43 -7.62 -5.11
C LYS A 166 -7.82 -6.43 -5.84
N LEU A 167 -8.16 -6.21 -7.10
CA LEU A 167 -7.75 -5.01 -7.81
C LEU A 167 -8.41 -3.80 -7.14
N ASN A 168 -7.67 -2.70 -7.04
CA ASN A 168 -8.25 -1.40 -6.70
C ASN A 168 -9.05 -0.88 -7.91
N ASP A 169 -9.96 0.07 -7.66
CA ASP A 169 -10.89 0.58 -8.67
C ASP A 169 -10.23 1.04 -9.98
N ALA A 170 -9.01 1.56 -9.91
CA ALA A 170 -8.29 2.07 -11.07
C ALA A 170 -7.59 0.99 -11.91
N ALA A 171 -7.21 -0.15 -11.34
CA ALA A 171 -6.36 -1.12 -12.03
C ALA A 171 -7.17 -2.10 -12.89
N ALA A 172 -6.89 -2.14 -14.20
CA ALA A 172 -7.43 -3.14 -15.10
C ALA A 172 -6.71 -4.49 -14.96
N LYS A 173 -5.39 -4.45 -14.71
CA LYS A 173 -4.55 -5.61 -14.41
C LYS A 173 -3.43 -5.19 -13.47
N LYS A 174 -3.05 -6.08 -12.56
CA LYS A 174 -1.96 -5.86 -11.61
C LYS A 174 -1.10 -7.10 -11.45
N TYR A 175 0.21 -6.89 -11.43
CA TYR A 175 1.21 -7.86 -11.00
C TYR A 175 1.83 -7.42 -9.68
N ASP A 176 1.99 -8.38 -8.77
CA ASP A 176 2.85 -8.22 -7.59
C ASP A 176 4.14 -9.01 -7.82
N LEU A 177 5.29 -8.37 -7.62
CA LEU A 177 6.56 -9.07 -7.47
C LEU A 177 6.82 -9.23 -5.97
N GLU A 178 6.84 -10.49 -5.56
CA GLU A 178 7.02 -10.90 -4.19
C GLU A 178 8.38 -11.54 -4.01
N VAL A 179 9.14 -11.05 -3.04
CA VAL A 179 10.52 -11.44 -2.77
C VAL A 179 10.61 -12.42 -1.61
N TRP A 180 11.60 -13.33 -1.66
CA TRP A 180 11.82 -14.36 -0.66
C TRP A 180 12.42 -13.80 0.65
N PHE A 181 11.73 -14.06 1.77
CA PHE A 181 12.21 -13.79 3.13
C PHE A 181 12.58 -15.11 3.80
N PRO A 182 13.89 -15.44 3.90
CA PRO A 182 14.33 -16.78 4.30
C PRO A 182 14.06 -17.10 5.77
N ALA A 183 14.07 -16.11 6.68
CA ALA A 183 13.82 -16.38 8.09
C ALA A 183 12.38 -16.84 8.36
N SER A 184 11.41 -16.31 7.60
CA SER A 184 10.01 -16.75 7.69
C SER A 184 9.60 -17.78 6.64
N LYS A 185 10.49 -18.11 5.68
CA LYS A 185 10.23 -19.03 4.57
C LYS A 185 9.00 -18.65 3.74
N THR A 186 8.85 -17.37 3.46
CA THR A 186 7.67 -16.83 2.76
C THR A 186 8.07 -15.77 1.74
N TYR A 187 7.32 -15.67 0.65
CA TYR A 187 7.35 -14.50 -0.23
C TYR A 187 6.57 -13.33 0.39
N ARG A 188 7.05 -12.10 0.17
CA ARG A 188 6.37 -10.85 0.57
C ARG A 188 6.41 -9.84 -0.56
N GLU A 189 5.33 -9.09 -0.75
CA GLU A 189 5.21 -8.05 -1.78
C GLU A 189 6.22 -6.90 -1.55
N LEU A 190 7.05 -6.65 -2.57
CA LEU A 190 7.95 -5.50 -2.64
C LEU A 190 7.58 -4.56 -3.80
N VAL A 191 6.97 -5.09 -4.85
CA VAL A 191 6.56 -4.32 -6.02
C VAL A 191 5.12 -4.63 -6.40
N SER A 192 4.41 -3.58 -6.81
CA SER A 192 3.07 -3.63 -7.40
C SER A 192 3.10 -2.85 -8.70
N CYS A 193 2.89 -3.54 -9.83
CA CYS A 193 2.80 -2.96 -11.17
C CYS A 193 1.33 -3.00 -11.64
N SER A 194 0.76 -1.86 -12.03
CA SER A 194 -0.64 -1.76 -12.48
C SER A 194 -0.76 -1.01 -13.80
N ASN A 195 -1.57 -1.56 -14.71
CA ASN A 195 -2.11 -0.81 -15.84
C ASN A 195 -3.50 -0.28 -15.45
N CYS A 196 -3.64 1.05 -15.37
CA CYS A 196 -4.88 1.71 -14.99
C CYS A 196 -5.71 2.21 -16.18
N THR A 197 -5.25 1.89 -17.42
CA THR A 197 -5.81 2.38 -18.67
C THR A 197 -6.15 3.88 -18.58
N ASP A 198 -7.34 4.29 -19.03
CA ASP A 198 -7.79 5.67 -19.03
C ASP A 198 -8.57 6.08 -17.76
N TYR A 199 -8.61 5.23 -16.72
CA TYR A 199 -9.41 5.50 -15.51
C TYR A 199 -9.05 6.86 -14.87
N GLN A 200 -7.76 7.10 -14.68
CA GLN A 200 -7.26 8.33 -14.04
C GLN A 200 -7.26 9.51 -15.02
N SER A 201 -6.87 9.27 -16.27
CA SER A 201 -6.78 10.33 -17.29
C SER A 201 -8.14 10.92 -17.65
N ARG A 202 -9.23 10.13 -17.57
CA ARG A 202 -10.60 10.65 -17.68
C ARG A 202 -10.93 11.67 -16.61
N ARG A 203 -10.64 11.36 -15.35
CA ARG A 203 -10.92 12.27 -14.23
C ARG A 203 -10.06 13.54 -14.28
N LEU A 204 -8.85 13.43 -14.84
CA LEU A 204 -7.90 14.54 -14.96
C LEU A 204 -7.99 15.29 -16.29
N GLU A 205 -8.85 14.86 -17.21
CA GLU A 205 -8.97 15.40 -18.58
C GLU A 205 -7.65 15.42 -19.37
N ILE A 206 -6.86 14.34 -19.26
CA ILE A 206 -5.57 14.23 -19.95
C ILE A 206 -5.75 13.45 -21.26
N LYS A 207 -5.55 14.15 -22.38
CA LYS A 207 -5.71 13.62 -23.73
C LYS A 207 -4.45 13.84 -24.58
N SER A 208 -4.23 12.94 -25.52
CA SER A 208 -3.26 13.09 -26.62
C SER A 208 -3.96 12.74 -27.92
N ASN A 209 -3.82 13.58 -28.95
CA ASN A 209 -4.46 13.40 -30.26
C ASN A 209 -5.97 13.11 -30.19
N GLY A 210 -6.68 13.78 -29.26
CA GLY A 210 -8.13 13.64 -29.09
C GLY A 210 -8.59 12.39 -28.31
N GLN A 211 -7.68 11.53 -27.86
CA GLN A 211 -7.99 10.34 -27.06
C GLN A 211 -7.41 10.45 -25.65
N TYR A 212 -8.07 9.84 -24.67
CA TYR A 212 -7.53 9.76 -23.31
C TYR A 212 -6.31 8.82 -23.30
N VAL A 213 -5.25 9.27 -22.63
CA VAL A 213 -4.02 8.48 -22.48
C VAL A 213 -4.22 7.36 -21.47
N HIS A 214 -3.39 6.31 -21.56
CA HIS A 214 -3.32 5.27 -20.54
C HIS A 214 -2.23 5.59 -19.51
N MET A 215 -2.53 5.35 -18.23
CA MET A 215 -1.61 5.61 -17.11
C MET A 215 -1.24 4.32 -16.38
N LEU A 216 0.04 4.16 -16.10
CA LEU A 216 0.60 2.98 -15.46
C LEU A 216 1.55 3.40 -14.33
N ASN A 217 1.63 2.56 -13.30
CA ASN A 217 2.55 2.73 -12.19
C ASN A 217 3.16 1.38 -11.79
N SER A 218 4.43 1.39 -11.42
CA SER A 218 5.13 0.23 -10.88
C SER A 218 6.17 0.66 -9.88
N THR A 219 6.13 0.10 -8.68
CA THR A 219 7.24 0.25 -7.74
C THR A 219 8.52 -0.31 -8.36
N LEU A 220 9.62 0.44 -8.32
CA LEU A 220 10.94 -0.14 -8.57
C LEU A 220 11.51 -0.70 -7.26
N THR A 221 11.51 0.13 -6.21
CA THR A 221 11.91 -0.29 -4.87
C THR A 221 11.26 0.59 -3.81
N ALA A 222 10.71 -0.05 -2.77
CA ALA A 222 10.49 0.60 -1.48
C ALA A 222 11.71 0.30 -0.61
N THR A 223 12.53 1.33 -0.36
CA THR A 223 13.92 1.18 0.09
C THR A 223 14.05 0.36 1.36
N GLU A 224 13.25 0.62 2.38
CA GLU A 224 13.38 -0.05 3.68
C GLU A 224 12.91 -1.50 3.63
N ARG A 225 11.92 -1.83 2.79
CA ARG A 225 11.53 -3.24 2.57
C ARG A 225 12.57 -4.00 1.78
N THR A 226 13.17 -3.36 0.77
CA THR A 226 14.29 -3.93 0.01
C THR A 226 15.50 -4.12 0.93
N MET A 227 15.80 -3.17 1.82
CA MET A 227 16.82 -3.34 2.86
C MET A 227 16.51 -4.53 3.77
N CYS A 228 15.27 -4.70 4.23
CA CYS A 228 14.91 -5.87 5.04
C CYS A 228 15.18 -7.19 4.30
N CYS A 229 14.93 -7.22 2.99
CA CYS A 229 15.25 -8.38 2.17
C CYS A 229 16.76 -8.61 2.05
N ILE A 230 17.55 -7.56 1.79
CA ILE A 230 19.01 -7.63 1.71
C ILE A 230 19.56 -8.16 3.04
N LEU A 231 19.13 -7.59 4.17
CA LEU A 231 19.55 -7.99 5.51
C LEU A 231 19.25 -9.47 5.81
N GLU A 232 18.18 -10.05 5.25
CA GLU A 232 17.90 -11.47 5.43
C GLU A 232 18.62 -12.37 4.43
N ASN A 233 18.78 -11.97 3.17
CA ASN A 233 19.37 -12.82 2.13
C ASN A 233 20.90 -12.79 2.13
N TYR A 234 21.52 -11.69 2.54
CA TYR A 234 22.98 -11.49 2.59
C TYR A 234 23.57 -11.64 4.00
N GLN A 235 22.80 -12.15 4.96
CA GLN A 235 23.30 -12.37 6.32
C GLN A 235 24.34 -13.49 6.38
N THR A 236 25.36 -13.26 7.20
CA THR A 236 26.34 -14.25 7.67
C THR A 236 26.20 -14.46 9.18
N GLU A 237 27.12 -15.22 9.77
CA GLU A 237 27.22 -15.35 11.22
C GLU A 237 27.63 -14.04 11.90
N ASN A 238 28.54 -13.28 11.25
CA ASN A 238 29.22 -12.12 11.85
C ASN A 238 28.74 -10.76 11.31
N GLY A 239 27.88 -10.75 10.29
CA GLY A 239 27.38 -9.50 9.72
C GLY A 239 26.47 -9.71 8.51
N VAL A 240 26.44 -8.72 7.62
CA VAL A 240 25.70 -8.74 6.36
C VAL A 240 26.62 -8.29 5.23
N GLU A 241 26.71 -9.09 4.18
CA GLU A 241 27.44 -8.73 2.96
C GLU A 241 26.65 -7.69 2.14
N ILE A 242 27.36 -6.76 1.52
CA ILE A 242 26.74 -5.79 0.61
C ILE A 242 26.57 -6.42 -0.78
N PRO A 243 25.37 -6.38 -1.40
CA PRO A 243 25.18 -6.81 -2.78
C PRO A 243 26.17 -6.12 -3.74
N GLU A 244 26.75 -6.89 -4.67
CA GLU A 244 27.78 -6.41 -5.61
C GLU A 244 27.40 -5.11 -6.32
N VAL A 245 26.14 -5.02 -6.77
CA VAL A 245 25.61 -3.86 -7.50
C VAL A 245 25.48 -2.60 -6.65
N LEU A 246 25.51 -2.73 -5.31
CA LEU A 246 25.49 -1.60 -4.39
C LEU A 246 26.90 -1.12 -3.99
N LEU A 247 27.94 -1.92 -4.20
CA LEU A 247 29.33 -1.59 -3.80
C LEU A 247 29.82 -0.23 -4.33
N PRO A 248 29.55 0.17 -5.60
CA PRO A 248 29.99 1.48 -6.10
C PRO A 248 29.39 2.67 -5.36
N TYR A 249 28.27 2.47 -4.64
CA TYR A 249 27.54 3.52 -3.93
C TYR A 249 27.82 3.54 -2.42
N MET A 250 28.73 2.68 -1.94
CA MET A 250 28.96 2.40 -0.52
C MET A 250 30.36 2.83 -0.04
N ASP A 251 31.09 3.65 -0.81
CA ASP A 251 32.40 4.20 -0.44
C ASP A 251 33.42 3.13 0.03
N GLY A 252 33.46 2.00 -0.69
CA GLY A 252 34.35 0.88 -0.39
C GLY A 252 33.87 -0.06 0.73
N VAL A 253 32.70 0.19 1.35
CA VAL A 253 32.11 -0.71 2.34
C VAL A 253 31.54 -1.95 1.64
N THR A 254 32.10 -3.12 1.95
CA THR A 254 31.69 -4.41 1.40
C THR A 254 30.93 -5.29 2.40
N PHE A 255 30.99 -4.96 3.69
CA PHE A 255 30.44 -5.77 4.77
C PHE A 255 29.99 -4.91 5.96
N LEU A 256 28.85 -5.26 6.56
CA LEU A 256 28.30 -4.62 7.77
C LEU A 256 28.42 -5.59 8.96
N PRO A 257 29.40 -5.39 9.86
CA PRO A 257 29.56 -6.23 11.06
C PRO A 257 28.50 -5.93 12.13
N PHE A 258 28.14 -6.94 12.93
CA PHE A 258 27.23 -6.80 14.09
C PHE A 258 27.87 -6.12 15.30
#